data_AF-A0A7S0B4Z0-F1
#
_entry.id   AF-A0A7S0B4Z0-F1
#
_cell.length_a   1.000
_cell.length_b   1.000
_cell.length_c   1.000
_cell.angle_alpha   90.00
_cell.angle_beta   90.00
_cell.angle_gamma   90.00
#
_symmetry.space_group_name_H-M   'P 1'
#
loop_
_entity.id
_entity.type
_entity.pdbx_description
1 polymer ?
#
loop_
_entity_poly.entity_id
_entity_poly.type
_entity_poly.pdbx_seq_one_letter_code
_entity_poly.pdbx_strand_id
1 'polypeptide(L)'
;KRWGVRVDDVGELFDHIDIDFSGKVSVQELFNVLELPLQELKERDHQRHRREVRRTYEALAKSIHAKFGTVEAYFQKQREKVGKTDSLALGIARFRALVKDVGIELEAQQLQRIFGELDEDNTGKVSMEELQKALSYHLTRDTLIVLSRELAEKYGSIVKGFEEIGEHALVAPQGECSPDAVGGLALPPPRTPEGTVTASTLMTEEKFRGILRRLRLETHLPAAHELYTALQPFTMQEFVRMLRSAHQELEEQLRQAREDEKRREREAERARHATRFGSRELAEKEVAAWIAERGD
;
A
#
# COMPACT_ATOMS: atom_id res chain seq x y z
N LYS A 1 27.10 13.37 22.67
CA LYS A 1 25.73 12.80 22.70
C LYS A 1 25.87 11.28 22.81
N ARG A 2 25.29 10.63 23.84
CA ARG A 2 25.04 9.19 23.80
C ARG A 2 23.64 9.03 23.22
N TRP A 3 23.55 8.38 22.06
CA TRP A 3 22.29 8.27 21.31
C TRP A 3 21.32 7.25 21.91
N GLY A 4 21.74 6.48 22.92
CA GLY A 4 20.90 5.47 23.57
C GLY A 4 20.56 4.27 22.69
N VAL A 5 20.94 4.30 21.41
CA VAL A 5 20.81 3.18 20.48
C VAL A 5 21.92 2.18 20.77
N ARG A 6 21.56 1.01 21.29
CA ARG A 6 22.41 -0.18 21.17
C ARG A 6 22.08 -0.78 19.81
N VAL A 7 23.08 -0.79 18.94
CA VAL A 7 22.99 -1.52 17.69
C VAL A 7 23.75 -2.81 17.90
N ASP A 8 23.01 -3.88 18.20
CA ASP A 8 23.59 -5.21 18.39
C ASP A 8 23.85 -5.90 17.04
N ASP A 9 23.31 -5.34 15.94
CA ASP A 9 23.45 -5.82 14.56
C ASP A 9 23.99 -4.72 13.63
N VAL A 10 25.19 -4.93 13.07
CA VAL A 10 25.82 -4.00 12.13
C VAL A 10 24.97 -3.79 10.86
N GLY A 11 24.17 -4.79 10.47
CA GLY A 11 23.23 -4.68 9.36
C GLY A 11 22.16 -3.63 9.64
N GLU A 12 21.58 -3.63 10.84
CA GLU A 12 20.58 -2.63 11.24
C GLU A 12 21.17 -1.21 11.21
N LEU A 13 22.42 -1.02 11.66
CA LEU A 13 23.09 0.28 11.57
C LEU A 13 23.26 0.71 10.11
N PHE A 14 23.62 -0.21 9.24
CA PHE A 14 23.81 0.07 7.83
C PHE A 14 22.49 0.50 7.18
N ASP A 15 21.41 -0.24 7.45
CA ASP A 15 20.06 0.10 7.00
C ASP A 15 19.59 1.44 7.57
N HIS A 16 20.03 1.82 8.77
CA HIS A 16 19.72 3.12 9.34
C HIS A 16 20.41 4.26 8.58
N ILE A 17 21.66 4.04 8.19
CA ILE A 17 22.46 5.05 7.53
C ILE A 17 22.13 5.15 6.04
N ASP A 18 21.84 4.05 5.35
CA ASP A 18 21.50 4.00 3.92
C ASP A 18 20.13 4.68 3.68
N ILE A 19 20.16 5.96 3.33
CA ILE A 19 18.96 6.81 3.21
C ILE A 19 18.21 6.48 1.93
N ASP A 20 18.95 6.17 0.87
CA ASP A 20 18.41 5.94 -0.46
C ASP A 20 18.13 4.45 -0.78
N PHE A 21 18.44 3.56 0.16
CA PHE A 21 18.31 2.09 0.02
C PHE A 21 19.09 1.56 -1.17
N SER A 22 20.24 2.16 -1.47
CA SER A 22 21.12 1.71 -2.56
C SER A 22 21.88 0.43 -2.22
N GLY A 23 21.86 0.01 -0.95
CA GLY A 23 22.73 -1.03 -0.41
C GLY A 23 24.16 -0.53 -0.16
N LYS A 24 24.37 0.80 -0.16
CA LYS A 24 25.67 1.44 0.09
C LYS A 24 25.46 2.66 0.96
N VAL A 25 26.39 2.88 1.89
CA VAL A 25 26.42 4.09 2.72
C VAL A 25 27.44 5.07 2.15
N SER A 26 26.96 6.19 1.66
CA SER A 26 27.81 7.34 1.33
C SER A 26 28.26 8.09 2.59
N VAL A 27 29.41 8.76 2.51
CA VAL A 27 29.91 9.61 3.61
C VAL A 27 28.89 10.69 3.98
N GLN A 28 28.18 11.23 2.99
CA GLN A 28 27.16 12.24 3.22
C GLN A 28 25.96 11.67 4.00
N GLU A 29 25.52 10.47 3.68
CA GLU A 29 24.44 9.80 4.44
C GLU A 29 24.83 9.56 5.89
N LEU A 30 26.05 9.10 6.13
CA LEU A 30 26.59 8.92 7.48
C LEU A 30 26.53 10.23 8.29
N PHE A 31 27.02 11.34 7.74
CA PHE A 31 26.98 12.62 8.44
C PHE A 31 25.57 13.18 8.59
N ASN A 32 24.72 13.04 7.58
CA ASN A 32 23.32 13.44 7.66
C ASN A 32 22.63 12.73 8.82
N VAL A 33 22.77 11.41 8.94
CA VAL A 33 22.16 10.61 10.02
C VAL A 33 22.68 11.03 11.40
N LEU A 34 23.97 11.36 11.52
CA LEU A 34 24.55 11.84 12.79
C LEU A 34 24.04 13.22 13.22
N GLU A 35 23.50 14.02 12.30
CA GLU A 35 22.97 15.35 12.58
C GLU A 35 21.46 15.36 12.87
N LEU A 36 20.74 14.28 12.53
CA LEU A 36 19.28 14.22 12.69
C LEU A 36 18.83 14.21 14.16
N PRO A 37 17.70 14.87 14.49
CA PRO A 37 17.03 14.70 15.77
C PRO A 37 16.59 13.24 16.00
N LEU A 38 16.67 12.75 17.24
CA LEU A 38 16.27 11.38 17.60
C LEU A 38 14.83 11.04 17.19
N GLN A 39 13.92 12.01 17.25
CA GLN A 39 12.52 11.82 16.84
C GLN A 39 12.40 11.56 15.34
N GLU A 40 13.22 12.24 14.52
CA GLU A 40 13.23 12.06 13.07
C GLU A 40 13.81 10.70 12.68
N LEU A 41 14.84 10.24 13.40
CA LEU A 41 15.37 8.88 13.21
C LEU A 41 14.29 7.82 13.44
N LYS A 42 13.56 7.89 14.57
CA LYS A 42 12.47 6.95 14.88
C LYS A 42 11.37 6.93 13.82
N GLU A 43 10.97 8.10 13.33
CA GLU A 43 9.96 8.19 12.27
C GLU A 43 10.45 7.55 10.97
N ARG A 44 11.72 7.77 10.61
CA ARG A 44 12.32 7.14 9.43
C ARG A 44 12.39 5.63 9.56
N ASP A 45 12.72 5.12 10.74
CA ASP A 45 12.76 3.67 10.99
C ASP A 45 11.36 3.07 10.93
N HIS A 46 10.35 3.77 11.45
CA HIS A 46 8.95 3.35 11.31
C HIS A 46 8.52 3.35 9.83
N GLN A 47 8.87 4.37 9.06
CA GLN A 47 8.57 4.42 7.62
C GLN A 47 9.29 3.31 6.85
N ARG A 48 10.55 3.01 7.19
CA ARG A 48 11.32 1.90 6.64
C ARG A 48 10.62 0.57 6.88
N HIS A 49 10.29 0.31 8.14
CA HIS A 49 9.58 -0.88 8.55
C HIS A 49 8.27 -1.03 7.79
N ARG A 50 7.45 0.02 7.70
CA ARG A 50 6.20 0.01 6.93
C ARG A 50 6.43 -0.28 5.45
N ARG A 51 7.48 0.27 4.83
CA ARG A 51 7.82 0.00 3.42
C ARG A 51 8.27 -1.44 3.21
N GLU A 52 9.07 -1.99 4.11
CA GLU A 52 9.56 -3.37 4.07
C GLU A 52 8.39 -4.36 4.18
N VAL A 53 7.53 -4.19 5.18
CA VAL A 53 6.33 -5.01 5.39
C VAL A 53 5.43 -4.94 4.16
N ARG A 54 5.16 -3.72 3.66
CA ARG A 54 4.36 -3.50 2.46
C ARG A 54 4.91 -4.24 1.24
N ARG A 55 6.21 -4.09 0.93
CA ARG A 55 6.85 -4.77 -0.21
C ARG A 55 6.73 -6.28 -0.08
N THR A 56 6.90 -6.79 1.13
CA THR A 56 6.81 -8.22 1.38
C THR A 56 5.39 -8.73 1.25
N TYR A 57 4.38 -8.00 1.73
CA TYR A 57 2.98 -8.34 1.49
C TYR A 57 2.62 -8.31 0.01
N GLU A 58 3.08 -7.32 -0.75
CA GLU A 58 2.87 -7.26 -2.20
C GLU A 58 3.51 -8.47 -2.91
N ALA A 59 4.74 -8.83 -2.55
CA ALA A 59 5.41 -10.01 -3.10
C ALA A 59 4.71 -11.32 -2.71
N LEU A 60 4.30 -11.45 -1.45
CA LEU A 60 3.60 -12.61 -0.91
C LEU A 60 2.24 -12.78 -1.59
N ALA A 61 1.46 -11.70 -1.71
CA ALA A 61 0.16 -11.68 -2.37
C ALA A 61 0.28 -12.12 -3.83
N LYS A 62 1.19 -11.51 -4.60
CA LYS A 62 1.44 -11.86 -6.00
C LYS A 62 1.87 -13.32 -6.16
N SER A 63 2.75 -13.81 -5.27
CA SER A 63 3.26 -15.17 -5.35
C SER A 63 2.21 -16.22 -4.94
N ILE A 64 1.36 -15.92 -3.95
CA ILE A 64 0.22 -16.79 -3.58
C ILE A 64 -0.79 -16.84 -4.73
N HIS A 65 -1.17 -15.68 -5.27
CA HIS A 65 -2.11 -15.61 -6.39
C HIS A 65 -1.58 -16.36 -7.62
N ALA A 66 -0.30 -16.20 -7.95
CA ALA A 66 0.32 -16.91 -9.08
C ALA A 66 0.38 -18.44 -8.87
N LYS A 67 0.59 -18.93 -7.64
CA LYS A 67 0.74 -20.37 -7.35
C LYS A 67 -0.56 -21.08 -7.02
N PHE A 68 -1.50 -20.42 -6.37
CA PHE A 68 -2.71 -21.03 -5.81
C PHE A 68 -4.01 -20.39 -6.32
N GLY A 69 -3.94 -19.26 -7.02
CA GLY A 69 -5.11 -18.49 -7.42
C GLY A 69 -5.63 -17.63 -6.27
N THR A 70 -6.12 -18.23 -5.19
CA THR A 70 -6.64 -17.48 -4.04
C THR A 70 -6.01 -17.91 -2.72
N VAL A 71 -6.17 -17.07 -1.69
CA VAL A 71 -5.69 -17.38 -0.33
C VAL A 71 -6.44 -18.58 0.23
N GLU A 72 -7.74 -18.67 -0.02
CA GLU A 72 -8.60 -19.80 0.39
C GLU A 72 -8.16 -21.10 -0.28
N ALA A 73 -7.80 -21.06 -1.57
CA ALA A 73 -7.28 -22.22 -2.28
C ALA A 73 -5.96 -22.73 -1.66
N TYR A 74 -5.09 -21.83 -1.19
CA TYR A 74 -3.91 -22.20 -0.42
C TYR A 74 -4.28 -22.91 0.89
N PHE A 75 -5.19 -22.34 1.69
CA PHE A 75 -5.61 -22.97 2.95
C PHE A 75 -6.31 -24.31 2.75
N GLN A 76 -7.11 -24.44 1.69
CA GLN A 76 -7.75 -25.69 1.31
C GLN A 76 -6.71 -26.78 1.01
N LYS A 77 -5.67 -26.45 0.23
CA LYS A 77 -4.55 -27.35 -0.04
C LYS A 77 -3.77 -27.73 1.23
N GLN A 78 -3.57 -26.79 2.16
CA GLN A 78 -2.92 -27.10 3.44
C GLN A 78 -3.78 -28.02 4.32
N ARG A 79 -5.10 -27.83 4.31
CA ARG A 79 -6.05 -28.67 5.04
C ARG A 79 -6.01 -30.12 4.55
N GLU A 80 -5.89 -30.32 3.25
CA GLU A 80 -5.73 -31.65 2.65
C GLU A 80 -4.42 -32.32 3.06
N LYS A 81 -3.35 -31.54 3.25
CA LYS A 81 -2.03 -32.06 3.66
C LYS A 81 -1.95 -32.42 5.15
N VAL A 82 -2.58 -31.63 6.02
CA VAL A 82 -2.47 -31.76 7.49
C VAL A 82 -3.59 -32.64 8.08
N GLY A 83 -4.72 -32.77 7.39
CA GLY A 83 -5.90 -33.51 7.87
C GLY A 83 -6.93 -32.62 8.57
N LYS A 84 -8.08 -33.21 8.96
CA LYS A 84 -9.27 -32.47 9.43
C LYS A 84 -9.14 -31.84 10.83
N THR A 85 -8.14 -32.20 11.62
CA THR A 85 -8.14 -31.98 13.08
C THR A 85 -7.49 -30.69 13.53
N ASP A 86 -6.71 -30.02 12.68
CA ASP A 86 -5.98 -28.82 13.07
C ASP A 86 -6.74 -27.54 12.71
N SER A 87 -6.73 -26.58 13.65
CA SER A 87 -7.17 -25.20 13.40
C SER A 87 -6.46 -24.65 12.15
N LEU A 88 -7.22 -24.03 11.25
CA LEU A 88 -6.71 -23.46 10.00
C LEU A 88 -5.70 -22.32 10.20
N ALA A 89 -5.45 -21.86 11.43
CA ALA A 89 -4.52 -20.78 11.72
C ALA A 89 -3.04 -21.19 11.52
N LEU A 90 -2.24 -20.26 11.01
CA LEU A 90 -0.82 -20.41 10.73
C LEU A 90 0.01 -19.89 11.90
N GLY A 91 0.63 -20.77 12.68
CA GLY A 91 1.71 -20.37 13.56
C GLY A 91 2.96 -19.97 12.76
N ILE A 92 3.92 -19.28 13.40
CA ILE A 92 5.13 -18.75 12.76
C ILE A 92 5.92 -19.79 11.95
N ALA A 93 5.98 -21.05 12.40
CA ALA A 93 6.65 -22.12 11.68
C ALA A 93 5.94 -22.49 10.36
N ARG A 94 4.60 -22.51 10.36
CA ARG A 94 3.80 -22.74 9.15
C ARG A 94 3.84 -21.54 8.21
N PHE A 95 3.82 -20.33 8.77
CA PHE A 95 4.00 -19.11 7.98
C PHE A 95 5.37 -19.07 7.29
N ARG A 96 6.46 -19.47 7.99
CA ARG A 96 7.78 -19.64 7.38
C ARG A 96 7.76 -20.62 6.21
N ALA A 97 7.08 -21.75 6.39
CA ALA A 97 6.94 -22.75 5.34
C ALA A 97 6.16 -22.20 4.13
N LEU A 98 5.10 -21.42 4.36
CA LEU A 98 4.37 -20.72 3.31
C LEU A 98 5.27 -19.78 2.51
N VAL A 99 5.98 -18.88 3.20
CA VAL A 99 6.88 -17.89 2.58
C VAL A 99 7.94 -18.60 1.72
N LYS A 100 8.51 -19.71 2.22
CA LYS A 100 9.45 -20.53 1.46
C LYS A 100 8.79 -21.25 0.28
N ASP A 101 7.59 -21.79 0.44
CA ASP A 101 6.84 -22.49 -0.61
C ASP A 101 6.47 -21.55 -1.76
N VAL A 102 6.23 -20.27 -1.46
CA VAL A 102 6.01 -19.25 -2.48
C VAL A 102 7.30 -18.73 -3.13
N GLY A 103 8.47 -19.08 -2.60
CA GLY A 103 9.78 -18.73 -3.17
C GLY A 103 10.30 -17.38 -2.70
N ILE A 104 9.84 -16.90 -1.55
CA ILE A 104 10.34 -15.68 -0.91
C ILE A 104 11.31 -16.11 0.19
N GLU A 105 12.47 -15.49 0.24
CA GLU A 105 13.46 -15.71 1.29
C GLU A 105 13.44 -14.50 2.22
N LEU A 106 13.10 -14.73 3.49
CA LEU A 106 13.10 -13.71 4.54
C LEU A 106 14.01 -14.15 5.68
N GLU A 107 14.71 -13.18 6.25
CA GLU A 107 15.47 -13.40 7.47
C GLU A 107 14.53 -13.63 8.67
N ALA A 108 15.06 -14.25 9.73
CA ALA A 108 14.24 -14.61 10.88
C ALA A 108 13.57 -13.39 11.55
N GLN A 109 14.30 -12.28 11.66
CA GLN A 109 13.77 -11.03 12.21
C GLN A 109 12.69 -10.43 11.30
N GLN A 110 12.93 -10.36 10.00
CA GLN A 110 11.96 -9.86 9.02
C GLN A 110 10.66 -10.68 9.05
N LEU A 111 10.80 -12.01 9.06
CA LEU A 111 9.66 -12.92 9.15
C LEU A 111 8.85 -12.67 10.42
N GLN A 112 9.51 -12.52 11.58
CA GLN A 112 8.83 -12.27 12.84
C GLN A 112 8.11 -10.91 12.84
N ARG A 113 8.75 -9.88 12.27
CA ARG A 113 8.17 -8.55 12.08
C ARG A 113 6.89 -8.61 11.23
N ILE A 114 6.98 -9.23 10.06
CA ILE A 114 5.85 -9.39 9.13
C ILE A 114 4.74 -10.24 9.74
N PHE A 115 5.10 -11.29 10.48
CA PHE A 115 4.14 -12.13 11.19
C PHE A 115 3.38 -11.33 12.26
N GLY A 116 4.08 -10.50 13.04
CA GLY A 116 3.45 -9.66 14.06
C GLY A 116 2.49 -8.62 13.48
N GLU A 117 2.77 -8.11 12.28
CA GLU A 117 1.87 -7.19 11.57
C GLU A 117 0.66 -7.90 10.92
N LEU A 118 0.72 -9.22 10.73
CA LEU A 118 -0.43 -10.02 10.26
C LEU A 118 -1.34 -10.44 11.41
N ASP A 119 -0.75 -10.74 12.57
CA ASP A 119 -1.41 -11.20 13.80
C ASP A 119 -2.03 -10.01 14.55
N GLU A 120 -3.06 -9.40 13.96
CA GLU A 120 -3.72 -8.19 14.50
C GLU A 120 -4.24 -8.42 15.93
N ASP A 121 -4.68 -9.64 16.22
CA ASP A 121 -5.20 -10.04 17.53
C ASP A 121 -4.14 -10.53 18.53
N ASN A 122 -2.87 -10.60 18.11
CA ASN A 122 -1.72 -11.06 18.91
C ASN A 122 -1.92 -12.47 19.52
N THR A 123 -2.62 -13.37 18.83
CA THR A 123 -2.82 -14.75 19.29
C THR A 123 -1.59 -15.64 19.08
N GLY A 124 -0.58 -15.16 18.37
CA GLY A 124 0.58 -15.92 17.93
C GLY A 124 0.28 -16.84 16.74
N LYS A 125 -0.86 -16.64 16.07
CA LYS A 125 -1.29 -17.42 14.92
C LYS A 125 -2.04 -16.52 13.94
N VAL A 126 -1.66 -16.56 12.66
CA VAL A 126 -2.35 -15.83 11.61
C VAL A 126 -3.53 -16.64 11.10
N SER A 127 -4.74 -16.14 11.31
CA SER A 127 -5.98 -16.71 10.77
C SER A 127 -6.07 -16.56 9.25
N MET A 128 -7.01 -17.27 8.62
CA MET A 128 -7.23 -17.13 7.17
C MET A 128 -7.73 -15.72 6.85
N GLU A 129 -8.60 -15.19 7.71
CA GLU A 129 -9.22 -13.89 7.60
C GLU A 129 -8.19 -12.76 7.69
N GLU A 130 -7.24 -12.84 8.63
CA GLU A 130 -6.14 -11.87 8.74
C GLU A 130 -5.23 -11.91 7.52
N LEU A 131 -4.81 -13.10 7.08
CA LEU A 131 -3.96 -13.23 5.91
C LEU A 131 -4.68 -12.73 4.65
N GLN A 132 -5.96 -13.08 4.50
CA GLN A 132 -6.78 -12.62 3.39
C GLN A 132 -6.91 -11.10 3.39
N LYS A 133 -7.28 -10.50 4.52
CA LYS A 133 -7.43 -9.05 4.68
C LYS A 133 -6.13 -8.30 4.36
N ALA A 134 -5.00 -8.80 4.85
CA ALA A 134 -3.70 -8.19 4.59
C ALA A 134 -3.31 -8.26 3.11
N LEU A 135 -3.47 -9.43 2.48
CA LEU A 135 -3.04 -9.64 1.09
C LEU A 135 -4.00 -9.07 0.05
N SER A 136 -5.30 -9.07 0.34
CA SER A 136 -6.34 -8.65 -0.61
C SER A 136 -6.22 -7.17 -0.97
N TYR A 137 -5.86 -6.33 -0.01
CA TYR A 137 -5.54 -4.92 -0.25
C TYR A 137 -4.40 -4.76 -1.25
N HIS A 138 -3.33 -5.55 -1.13
CA HIS A 138 -2.18 -5.47 -2.05
C HIS A 138 -2.46 -6.03 -3.45
N LEU A 139 -3.34 -7.01 -3.59
CA LEU A 139 -3.77 -7.50 -4.90
C LEU A 139 -4.62 -6.46 -5.63
N THR A 140 -5.48 -5.77 -4.90
CA THR A 140 -6.44 -4.81 -5.47
C THR A 140 -5.89 -3.41 -5.60
N ARG A 141 -4.79 -3.08 -4.91
CA ARG A 141 -4.22 -1.73 -4.87
C ARG A 141 -3.98 -1.15 -6.26
N ASP A 142 -3.33 -1.89 -7.14
CA ASP A 142 -3.00 -1.41 -8.49
C ASP A 142 -4.30 -1.09 -9.26
N THR A 143 -5.33 -1.94 -9.11
CA THR A 143 -6.66 -1.70 -9.67
C THR A 143 -7.33 -0.46 -9.05
N LEU A 144 -7.27 -0.30 -7.73
CA LEU A 144 -7.80 0.88 -7.03
C LEU A 144 -7.11 2.17 -7.50
N ILE A 145 -5.80 2.13 -7.71
CA ILE A 145 -5.03 3.26 -8.24
C ILE A 145 -5.51 3.61 -9.65
N VAL A 146 -5.62 2.63 -10.55
CA VAL A 146 -6.12 2.84 -11.92
C VAL A 146 -7.53 3.42 -11.91
N LEU A 147 -8.45 2.82 -11.15
CA LEU A 147 -9.82 3.31 -11.01
C LEU A 147 -9.87 4.73 -10.45
N SER A 148 -9.08 5.02 -9.42
CA SER A 148 -9.04 6.34 -8.79
C SER A 148 -8.55 7.42 -9.74
N ARG A 149 -7.55 7.12 -10.58
CA ARG A 149 -7.01 8.02 -11.60
C ARG A 149 -8.03 8.28 -12.70
N GLU A 150 -8.67 7.23 -13.22
CA GLU A 150 -9.71 7.37 -14.25
C GLU A 150 -10.90 8.19 -13.76
N LEU A 151 -11.31 7.98 -12.50
CA LEU A 151 -12.36 8.78 -11.86
C LEU A 151 -11.94 10.24 -11.69
N ALA A 152 -10.72 10.50 -11.22
CA ALA A 152 -10.21 11.85 -11.06
C ALA A 152 -10.07 12.58 -12.41
N GLU A 153 -9.62 11.90 -13.45
CA GLU A 153 -9.48 12.47 -14.80
C GLU A 153 -10.85 12.77 -15.43
N LYS A 154 -11.80 11.84 -15.30
CA LYS A 154 -13.12 11.97 -15.95
C LYS A 154 -14.06 12.95 -15.25
N TYR A 155 -14.04 12.98 -13.91
CA TYR A 155 -14.99 13.77 -13.11
C TYR A 155 -14.34 14.92 -12.34
N GLY A 156 -13.02 15.11 -12.48
CA GLY A 156 -12.21 16.09 -11.76
C GLY A 156 -11.98 15.75 -10.27
N SER A 157 -12.76 14.85 -9.70
CA SER A 157 -12.59 14.34 -8.34
C SER A 157 -13.32 13.00 -8.19
N ILE A 158 -12.74 12.10 -7.40
CA ILE A 158 -13.36 10.82 -7.04
C ILE A 158 -14.75 11.05 -6.43
N VAL A 159 -14.91 12.08 -5.59
CA VAL A 159 -16.17 12.35 -4.88
C VAL A 159 -17.27 12.71 -5.85
N LYS A 160 -16.98 13.63 -6.77
CA LYS A 160 -17.92 14.07 -7.82
C LYS A 160 -18.37 12.91 -8.69
N GLY A 161 -17.43 12.02 -9.05
CA GLY A 161 -17.74 10.81 -9.80
C GLY A 161 -18.76 9.92 -9.10
N PHE A 162 -18.69 9.78 -7.77
CA PHE A 162 -19.69 9.01 -7.01
C PHE A 162 -20.97 9.79 -6.70
N GLU A 163 -20.92 11.11 -6.53
CA GLU A 163 -22.11 11.96 -6.36
C GLU A 163 -23.01 11.90 -7.60
N GLU A 164 -22.42 12.02 -8.80
CA GLU A 164 -23.15 11.91 -10.07
C GLU A 164 -23.84 10.56 -10.27
N ILE A 165 -23.26 9.45 -9.77
CA ILE A 165 -23.93 8.13 -9.81
C ILE A 165 -24.96 8.01 -8.69
N GLY A 166 -24.64 8.53 -7.50
CA GLY A 166 -25.40 8.39 -6.27
C GLY A 166 -26.76 9.05 -6.37
N GLU A 167 -26.84 10.22 -7.00
CA GLU A 167 -28.10 10.87 -7.35
C GLU A 167 -28.99 9.98 -8.22
N HIS A 168 -28.40 9.14 -9.08
CA HIS A 168 -29.14 8.19 -9.93
C HIS A 168 -29.30 6.78 -9.35
N ALA A 169 -28.63 6.46 -8.24
CA ALA A 169 -28.68 5.13 -7.60
C ALA A 169 -29.61 5.09 -6.38
N LEU A 170 -29.79 6.23 -5.69
CA LEU A 170 -30.77 6.39 -4.61
C LEU A 170 -32.18 6.63 -5.15
N VAL A 171 -32.32 7.12 -6.38
CA VAL A 171 -33.57 7.09 -7.14
C VAL A 171 -33.68 5.74 -7.85
N ALA A 172 -33.72 4.65 -7.08
CA ALA A 172 -34.31 3.45 -7.62
C ALA A 172 -35.77 3.80 -7.96
N PRO A 173 -36.31 3.43 -9.14
CA PRO A 173 -37.74 3.46 -9.34
C PRO A 173 -38.30 2.56 -8.25
N GLN A 174 -38.90 3.15 -7.21
CA GLN A 174 -39.83 2.41 -6.41
C GLN A 174 -40.84 1.92 -7.44
N GLY A 175 -40.77 0.62 -7.73
CA GLY A 175 -41.70 -0.01 -8.64
C GLY A 175 -43.06 0.54 -8.27
N GLU A 176 -43.69 1.17 -9.24
CA GLU A 176 -45.10 1.51 -9.17
C GLU A 176 -45.80 0.19 -8.89
N CYS A 177 -45.99 -0.12 -7.60
CA CYS A 177 -46.92 -1.11 -7.17
C CYS A 177 -48.25 -0.62 -7.71
N SER A 178 -48.67 -1.30 -8.78
CA SER A 178 -49.93 -1.15 -9.48
C SER A 178 -51.03 -0.66 -8.54
N PRO A 179 -51.69 0.47 -8.83
CA PRO A 179 -52.80 0.97 -8.04
C PRO A 179 -54.06 0.14 -8.35
N ASP A 180 -54.09 -1.13 -7.96
CA ASP A 180 -55.28 -1.98 -8.01
C ASP A 180 -55.37 -2.83 -6.73
N ALA A 181 -55.53 -2.16 -5.59
CA ALA A 181 -56.03 -2.78 -4.37
C ALA A 181 -57.05 -1.84 -3.71
N VAL A 182 -58.30 -2.14 -4.00
CA VAL A 182 -59.52 -1.50 -3.54
C VAL A 182 -59.62 -1.50 -2.01
N GLY A 183 -59.84 -0.31 -1.44
CA GLY A 183 -60.72 -0.08 -0.28
C GLY A 183 -60.48 -0.88 1.00
N GLY A 184 -59.59 -0.40 1.86
CA GLY A 184 -59.54 -0.80 3.27
C GLY A 184 -59.12 0.37 4.17
N LEU A 185 -59.99 0.76 5.09
CA LEU A 185 -59.73 1.76 6.14
C LEU A 185 -58.63 1.25 7.09
N ALA A 186 -57.37 1.53 6.78
CA ALA A 186 -56.24 1.17 7.62
C ALA A 186 -55.83 2.32 8.55
N LEU A 187 -55.88 2.05 9.86
CA LEU A 187 -55.38 2.90 10.93
C LEU A 187 -53.90 3.28 10.72
N PRO A 188 -53.48 4.49 11.15
CA PRO A 188 -52.08 4.90 11.08
C PRO A 188 -51.21 3.93 11.91
N PRO A 189 -50.06 3.46 11.39
CA PRO A 189 -49.18 2.57 12.15
C PRO A 189 -48.58 3.31 13.36
N PRO A 190 -48.36 2.61 14.48
CA PRO A 190 -47.73 3.18 15.67
C PRO A 190 -46.31 3.63 15.36
N ARG A 191 -46.00 4.88 15.71
CA ARG A 191 -44.64 5.44 15.63
C ARG A 191 -43.75 4.71 16.63
N THR A 192 -42.92 3.78 16.17
CA THR A 192 -41.85 3.19 16.98
C THR A 192 -40.70 4.19 17.13
N PRO A 193 -40.30 4.57 18.36
CA PRO A 193 -39.16 5.43 18.62
C PRO A 193 -37.88 4.59 18.67
N GLU A 194 -37.42 4.12 17.52
CA GLU A 194 -36.07 3.57 17.41
C GLU A 194 -35.39 4.21 16.21
N GLY A 195 -34.59 5.24 16.51
CA GLY A 195 -33.52 5.70 15.63
C GLY A 195 -32.46 4.61 15.55
N THR A 196 -32.79 3.50 14.89
CA THR A 196 -31.81 2.55 14.42
C THR A 196 -31.01 3.29 13.36
N VAL A 197 -29.79 3.69 13.72
CA VAL A 197 -28.75 4.11 12.79
C VAL A 197 -28.81 3.10 11.65
N THR A 198 -29.24 3.55 10.48
CA THR A 198 -29.42 2.69 9.31
C THR A 198 -28.10 1.97 9.10
N ALA A 199 -28.09 0.67 9.42
CA ALA A 199 -26.93 -0.18 9.18
C ALA A 199 -26.55 0.06 7.72
N SER A 200 -25.41 0.73 7.52
CA SER A 200 -24.97 1.11 6.18
C SER A 200 -24.96 -0.15 5.35
N THR A 201 -25.89 -0.23 4.38
CA THR A 201 -26.14 -1.46 3.64
C THR A 201 -24.84 -1.94 3.03
N LEU A 202 -24.37 -3.11 3.47
CA LEU A 202 -23.17 -3.74 2.92
C LEU A 202 -23.30 -3.81 1.39
N MET A 203 -22.19 -3.53 0.71
CA MET A 203 -22.17 -3.52 -0.74
C MET A 203 -22.37 -4.95 -1.25
N THR A 204 -23.41 -5.18 -2.07
CA THR A 204 -23.58 -6.47 -2.78
C THR A 204 -22.79 -6.45 -4.08
N GLU A 205 -22.37 -7.62 -4.56
CA GLU A 205 -21.58 -7.73 -5.80
C GLU A 205 -22.32 -7.10 -6.99
N GLU A 206 -23.63 -7.35 -7.09
CA GLU A 206 -24.47 -6.82 -8.17
C GLU A 206 -24.53 -5.29 -8.15
N LYS A 207 -24.68 -4.69 -6.96
CA LYS A 207 -24.66 -3.24 -6.78
C LYS A 207 -23.30 -2.69 -7.17
N PHE A 208 -22.22 -3.29 -6.67
CA PHE A 208 -20.84 -2.91 -6.97
C PHE A 208 -20.57 -2.91 -8.48
N ARG A 209 -20.89 -4.02 -9.15
CA ARG A 209 -20.77 -4.13 -10.60
C ARG A 209 -21.61 -3.05 -11.29
N GLY A 210 -22.88 -2.88 -10.91
CA GLY A 210 -23.76 -1.86 -11.48
C GLY A 210 -23.19 -0.45 -11.40
N ILE A 211 -22.54 -0.09 -10.30
CA ILE A 211 -21.86 1.19 -10.12
C ILE A 211 -20.68 1.33 -11.09
N LEU A 212 -19.83 0.29 -11.20
CA LEU A 212 -18.71 0.29 -12.13
C LEU A 212 -19.16 0.40 -13.60
N ARG A 213 -20.28 -0.22 -13.97
CA ARG A 213 -20.89 -0.08 -15.32
C ARG A 213 -21.34 1.34 -15.58
N ARG A 214 -22.03 1.95 -14.62
CA ARG A 214 -22.51 3.34 -14.72
C ARG A 214 -21.36 4.33 -14.87
N LEU A 215 -20.25 4.07 -14.20
CA LEU A 215 -19.01 4.84 -14.34
C LEU A 215 -18.31 4.64 -15.68
N ARG A 216 -18.74 3.66 -16.49
CA ARG A 216 -18.09 3.23 -17.73
C ARG A 216 -16.62 2.83 -17.53
N LEU A 217 -16.32 2.14 -16.43
CA LEU A 217 -14.97 1.64 -16.12
C LEU A 217 -14.77 0.18 -16.55
N GLU A 218 -15.72 -0.40 -17.30
CA GLU A 218 -15.74 -1.83 -17.68
C GLU A 218 -14.53 -2.29 -18.49
N THR A 219 -13.90 -1.38 -19.26
CA THR A 219 -12.76 -1.71 -20.13
C THR A 219 -11.52 -2.17 -19.35
N HIS A 220 -11.47 -1.90 -18.04
CA HIS A 220 -10.34 -2.23 -17.16
C HIS A 220 -10.70 -3.26 -16.09
N LEU A 221 -11.85 -3.93 -16.21
CA LEU A 221 -12.46 -4.73 -15.13
C LEU A 221 -12.61 -6.25 -15.39
N PRO A 222 -11.70 -6.97 -16.08
CA PRO A 222 -11.75 -8.44 -16.02
C PRO A 222 -11.71 -8.99 -14.58
N ALA A 223 -11.35 -8.15 -13.59
CA ALA A 223 -11.27 -8.44 -12.16
C ALA A 223 -12.38 -7.80 -11.28
N ALA A 224 -13.55 -7.37 -11.80
CA ALA A 224 -14.58 -6.77 -10.92
C ALA A 224 -15.05 -7.70 -9.80
N HIS A 225 -15.14 -9.01 -10.08
CA HIS A 225 -15.42 -10.04 -9.08
C HIS A 225 -14.28 -10.14 -8.06
N GLU A 226 -13.04 -10.26 -8.54
CA GLU A 226 -11.86 -10.39 -7.69
C GLU A 226 -11.68 -9.18 -6.77
N LEU A 227 -11.88 -7.98 -7.31
CA LEU A 227 -11.89 -6.72 -6.56
C LEU A 227 -12.99 -6.72 -5.49
N TYR A 228 -14.20 -7.16 -5.83
CA TYR A 228 -15.29 -7.25 -4.86
C TYR A 228 -14.98 -8.25 -3.74
N THR A 229 -14.57 -9.46 -4.11
CA THR A 229 -14.25 -10.55 -3.17
C THR A 229 -13.07 -10.18 -2.27
N ALA A 230 -12.06 -9.50 -2.82
CA ALA A 230 -10.90 -9.04 -2.07
C ALA A 230 -11.23 -7.93 -1.06
N LEU A 231 -12.21 -7.07 -1.35
CA LEU A 231 -12.59 -5.96 -0.49
C LEU A 231 -13.68 -6.31 0.52
N GLN A 232 -14.39 -7.44 0.35
CA GLN A 232 -15.50 -7.80 1.23
C GLN A 232 -15.05 -8.14 2.67
N PRO A 233 -15.86 -7.77 3.68
CA PRO A 233 -17.07 -6.94 3.60
C PRO A 233 -16.73 -5.44 3.56
N PHE A 234 -17.47 -4.65 2.76
CA PHE A 234 -17.31 -3.19 2.72
C PHE A 234 -18.61 -2.45 2.39
N THR A 235 -18.67 -1.18 2.80
CA THR A 235 -19.70 -0.20 2.46
C THR A 235 -19.25 0.71 1.31
N MET A 236 -20.18 1.40 0.66
CA MET A 236 -19.83 2.41 -0.37
C MET A 236 -18.85 3.46 0.17
N GLN A 237 -19.08 3.93 1.40
CA GLN A 237 -18.22 4.96 2.01
C GLN A 237 -16.80 4.44 2.22
N GLU A 238 -16.64 3.19 2.65
CA GLU A 238 -15.33 2.56 2.77
C GLU A 238 -14.66 2.39 1.41
N PHE A 239 -15.40 2.00 0.38
CA PHE A 239 -14.85 1.91 -0.98
C PHE A 239 -14.34 3.26 -1.49
N VAL A 240 -15.14 4.32 -1.33
CA VAL A 240 -14.73 5.69 -1.70
C VAL A 240 -13.52 6.14 -0.88
N ARG A 241 -13.48 5.82 0.42
CA ARG A 241 -12.33 6.10 1.29
C ARG A 241 -11.07 5.37 0.80
N MET A 242 -11.18 4.10 0.41
CA MET A 242 -10.07 3.31 -0.13
C MET A 242 -9.55 3.89 -1.45
N LEU A 243 -10.45 4.28 -2.37
CA LEU A 243 -10.05 4.93 -3.63
C LEU A 243 -9.34 6.26 -3.38
N ARG A 244 -9.83 7.09 -2.45
CA ARG A 244 -9.16 8.35 -2.07
C ARG A 244 -7.78 8.11 -1.48
N SER A 245 -7.67 7.14 -0.56
CA SER A 245 -6.38 6.78 0.04
C SER A 245 -5.39 6.31 -1.02
N ALA A 246 -5.81 5.42 -1.93
CA ALA A 246 -4.97 4.92 -3.02
C ALA A 246 -4.52 6.05 -3.96
N HIS A 247 -5.41 6.99 -4.27
CA HIS A 247 -5.09 8.15 -5.10
C HIS A 247 -4.10 9.10 -4.43
N GLN A 248 -4.34 9.44 -3.16
CA GLN A 248 -3.48 10.32 -2.39
C GLN A 248 -2.08 9.71 -2.23
N GLU A 249 -1.99 8.41 -1.99
CA GLU A 249 -0.71 7.70 -1.95
C GLU A 249 0.02 7.78 -3.30
N LEU A 250 -0.68 7.62 -4.43
CA LEU A 250 -0.07 7.77 -5.75
C LEU A 250 0.45 9.20 -5.95
N GLU A 251 -0.35 10.21 -5.61
CA GLU A 251 0.06 11.62 -5.72
C GLU A 251 1.30 11.92 -4.86
N GLU A 252 1.33 11.38 -3.64
CA GLU A 252 2.48 11.52 -2.75
C GLU A 252 3.72 10.82 -3.32
N GLN A 253 3.57 9.60 -3.86
CA GLN A 253 4.67 8.89 -4.52
C GLN A 253 5.22 9.67 -5.72
N LEU A 254 4.34 10.24 -6.55
CA LEU A 254 4.74 11.07 -7.69
C LEU A 254 5.42 12.38 -7.24
N ARG A 255 4.93 12.99 -6.15
CA ARG A 255 5.54 14.19 -5.56
C ARG A 255 6.94 13.87 -5.04
N GLN A 256 7.09 12.80 -4.26
CA GLN A 256 8.38 12.33 -3.74
C GLN A 256 9.35 12.01 -4.88
N ALA A 257 8.90 11.30 -5.93
CA ALA A 257 9.73 10.99 -7.09
C ALA A 257 10.24 12.26 -7.80
N ARG A 258 9.39 13.29 -7.96
CA ARG A 258 9.80 14.59 -8.53
C ARG A 258 10.77 15.36 -7.62
N GLU A 259 10.59 15.28 -6.31
CA GLU A 259 11.51 15.90 -5.33
C GLU A 259 12.88 15.21 -5.35
N ASP A 260 12.90 13.88 -5.39
CA ASP A 260 14.12 13.08 -5.50
C ASP A 260 14.84 13.32 -6.83
N GLU A 261 14.10 13.42 -7.94
CA GLU A 261 14.66 13.78 -9.26
C GLU A 261 15.33 15.16 -9.23
N LYS A 262 14.64 16.18 -8.71
CA LYS A 262 15.21 17.53 -8.54
C LYS A 262 16.42 17.53 -7.61
N ARG A 263 16.42 16.70 -6.56
CA ARG A 263 17.57 16.55 -5.66
C ARG A 263 18.77 15.97 -6.43
N ARG A 264 18.55 14.89 -7.18
CA ARG A 264 19.57 14.26 -8.03
C ARG A 264 20.13 15.22 -9.09
N GLU A 265 19.28 16.04 -9.71
CA GLU A 265 19.72 17.07 -10.66
C GLU A 265 20.63 18.10 -10.00
N ARG A 266 20.26 18.62 -8.82
CA ARG A 266 21.09 19.58 -8.06
C ARG A 266 22.41 18.98 -7.62
N GLU A 267 22.41 17.72 -7.20
CA GLU A 267 23.63 16.99 -6.83
C GLU A 267 24.55 16.78 -8.05
N ALA A 268 23.97 16.39 -9.18
CA ALA A 268 24.71 16.27 -10.44
C ALA A 268 25.29 17.61 -10.89
N GLU A 269 24.54 18.71 -10.77
CA GLU A 269 25.02 20.05 -11.07
C GLU A 269 26.17 20.47 -10.16
N ARG A 270 26.06 20.23 -8.84
CA ARG A 270 27.14 20.48 -7.87
C ARG A 270 28.39 19.66 -8.18
N ALA A 271 28.24 18.38 -8.54
CA ALA A 271 29.35 17.53 -8.94
C ALA A 271 30.05 18.05 -10.22
N ARG A 272 29.27 18.48 -11.23
CA ARG A 272 29.82 19.12 -12.44
C ARG A 272 30.56 20.41 -12.12
N HIS A 273 30.03 21.23 -11.21
CA HIS A 273 30.71 22.43 -10.75
C HIS A 273 32.02 22.09 -10.02
N ALA A 274 32.00 21.15 -9.08
CA ALA A 274 33.21 20.73 -8.34
C ALA A 274 34.32 20.22 -9.27
N THR A 275 33.98 19.40 -10.26
CA THR A 275 34.96 18.90 -11.26
C THR A 275 35.52 20.02 -12.13
N ARG A 276 34.71 21.00 -12.54
CA ARG A 276 35.14 22.16 -13.34
C ARG A 276 36.12 23.07 -12.57
N PHE A 277 35.90 23.27 -11.28
CA PHE A 277 36.81 24.07 -10.44
C PHE A 277 38.09 23.31 -10.12
N GLY A 278 37.98 22.00 -9.81
CA GLY A 278 39.16 21.16 -9.59
C GLY A 278 40.06 21.07 -10.83
N SER A 279 39.48 20.94 -12.03
CA SER A 279 40.26 20.93 -13.28
C SER A 279 40.87 22.29 -13.62
N ARG A 280 40.21 23.41 -13.25
CA ARG A 280 40.81 24.74 -13.36
C ARG A 280 42.01 24.91 -12.42
N GLU A 281 41.88 24.52 -11.16
CA GLU A 281 42.97 24.62 -10.19
C GLU A 281 44.16 23.73 -10.58
N LEU A 282 43.89 22.53 -11.13
CA LEU A 282 44.93 21.66 -11.69
C LEU A 282 45.63 22.31 -12.89
N ALA A 283 44.87 22.88 -13.82
CA ALA A 283 45.41 23.58 -14.98
C ALA A 283 46.25 24.82 -14.58
N GLU A 284 45.82 25.58 -13.58
CA GLU A 284 46.59 26.72 -13.05
C GLU A 284 47.92 26.26 -12.42
N LYS A 285 47.93 25.11 -11.73
CA LYS A 285 49.16 24.50 -11.20
C LYS A 285 50.10 23.99 -12.29
N GLU A 286 49.57 23.34 -13.34
CA GLU A 286 50.38 22.88 -14.48
C GLU A 286 51.02 24.03 -15.25
N VAL A 287 50.27 25.12 -15.49
CA VAL A 287 50.81 26.32 -16.14
C VAL A 287 51.91 26.96 -15.27
N ALA A 288 51.70 27.07 -13.95
CA ALA A 288 52.72 27.58 -13.05
C ALA A 288 53.99 26.72 -13.04
N ALA A 289 53.86 25.39 -13.05
CA ALA A 289 54.99 24.47 -13.13
C ALA A 289 55.76 24.61 -14.46
N TRP A 290 55.05 24.73 -15.58
CA TRP A 290 55.68 24.92 -16.89
C TRP A 290 56.42 26.25 -17.03
N ILE A 291 55.87 27.33 -16.44
CA ILE A 291 56.56 28.64 -16.39
C ILE A 291 57.86 28.52 -15.57
N ALA A 292 57.83 27.81 -14.45
CA ALA A 292 59.01 27.61 -13.61
C ALA A 292 60.13 26.81 -14.32
N GLU A 293 59.79 25.82 -15.14
CA GLU A 293 60.76 25.02 -15.90
C GLU A 293 61.42 25.77 -17.07
N ARG A 294 60.81 26.85 -17.58
CA ARG A 294 61.34 27.65 -18.69
C ARG A 294 61.99 28.98 -18.28
N GLY A 295 62.05 29.24 -16.98
CA GLY A 295 62.53 30.51 -16.41
C GLY A 295 64.04 30.66 -16.25
N ASP A 296 64.84 29.66 -16.64
CA ASP A 296 66.32 29.70 -16.71
C ASP A 296 66.80 29.75 -18.17
#